data_AF-A0A7J7HVW8-F1
#
_entry.id   AF-A0A7J7HVW8-F1
#
_cell.length_a   1.000
_cell.length_b   1.000
_cell.length_c   1.000
_cell.angle_alpha   90.00
_cell.angle_beta   90.00
_cell.angle_gamma   90.00
#
_symmetry.space_group_name_H-M   'P 1'
#
loop_
_entity.id
_entity.type
_entity.pdbx_description
1 polymer ?
#
loop_
_entity_poly.entity_id
_entity_poly.type
_entity_poly.pdbx_seq_one_letter_code
_entity_poly.pdbx_strand_id
1 'polypeptide(L)'
;MQGDKIIDGRGAHVNIIGGAGITIQFIKNVIVHNLHIRNIVSANGGNVIDAVDHIGFRTRSDGDGISIYGSSNVWIDHVSMSNCVEGLIDAIEGSTAITISNSHFTVIMR
;
A
#
# COMPACT_ATOMS: atom_id res chain seq x y z
N MET A 1 1.88 8.01 -3.59
CA MET A 1 3.31 7.96 -3.97
C MET A 1 3.46 8.19 -5.47
N GLN A 2 4.69 8.38 -5.97
CA GLN A 2 5.00 8.38 -7.41
C GLN A 2 5.34 6.98 -7.96
N GLY A 3 5.27 6.81 -9.28
CA GLY A 3 5.68 5.60 -10.01
C GLY A 3 7.20 5.47 -10.19
N ASP A 4 7.62 4.36 -10.81
CA ASP A 4 9.03 3.98 -10.98
C ASP A 4 9.78 3.97 -9.65
N LYS A 5 9.24 3.23 -8.69
CA LYS A 5 9.76 3.15 -7.31
C LYS A 5 9.76 1.73 -6.79
N ILE A 6 10.68 1.51 -5.85
CA ILE A 6 10.76 0.30 -5.04
C ILE A 6 10.72 0.75 -3.57
N ILE A 7 9.84 0.13 -2.79
CA ILE A 7 9.92 0.13 -1.33
C ILE A 7 10.49 -1.22 -0.93
N ASP A 8 11.71 -1.24 -0.41
CA ASP A 8 12.45 -2.47 -0.08
C ASP A 8 12.79 -2.49 1.40
N GLY A 9 12.20 -3.43 2.14
CA GLY A 9 12.47 -3.63 3.56
C GLY A 9 13.56 -4.66 3.86
N ARG A 10 14.30 -5.18 2.88
CA ARG A 10 15.32 -6.20 3.13
C ARG A 10 16.42 -5.70 4.07
N GLY A 11 16.91 -6.60 4.91
CA GLY A 11 17.96 -6.30 5.89
C GLY A 11 17.47 -5.55 7.13
N ALA A 12 16.18 -5.23 7.22
CA ALA A 12 15.58 -4.55 8.38
C ALA A 12 14.19 -5.10 8.71
N HIS A 13 13.73 -4.88 9.94
CA HIS A 13 12.37 -5.21 10.36
C HIS A 13 11.46 -3.99 10.20
N VAL A 14 11.00 -3.74 8.98
CA VAL A 14 10.21 -2.54 8.63
C VAL A 14 8.72 -2.78 8.90
N ASN A 15 8.13 -1.94 9.74
CA ASN A 15 6.73 -2.04 10.14
C ASN A 15 5.95 -0.77 9.75
N ILE A 16 4.81 -0.94 9.08
CA ILE A 16 3.83 0.12 8.81
C ILE A 16 2.57 -0.20 9.62
N ILE A 17 2.30 0.60 10.64
CA ILE A 17 1.27 0.31 11.65
C ILE A 17 0.51 1.54 12.15
N GLY A 18 -0.76 1.35 12.52
CA GLY A 18 -1.54 2.29 13.33
C GLY A 18 -2.00 3.58 12.62
N GLY A 19 -1.71 3.73 11.33
CA GLY A 19 -2.13 4.85 10.50
C GLY A 19 -2.78 4.39 9.20
N ALA A 20 -2.77 5.26 8.18
CA ALA A 20 -3.19 4.89 6.82
C ALA A 20 -2.22 3.88 6.18
N GLY A 21 -2.73 3.10 5.23
CA GLY A 21 -1.93 2.19 4.42
C GLY A 21 -1.18 2.87 3.28
N ILE A 22 -0.67 2.06 2.35
CA ILE A 22 0.03 2.53 1.15
C ILE A 22 -0.97 2.74 0.01
N THR A 23 -0.92 3.91 -0.63
CA THR A 23 -1.73 4.18 -1.85
C THR A 23 -0.86 4.26 -3.10
N ILE A 24 -1.14 3.36 -4.05
CA ILE A 24 -0.60 3.29 -5.41
C ILE A 24 -1.73 3.72 -6.36
N GLN A 25 -1.78 5.01 -6.72
CA GLN A 25 -2.90 5.58 -7.47
C GLN A 25 -2.42 6.31 -8.72
N PHE A 26 -2.99 5.96 -9.87
CA PHE A 26 -2.70 6.52 -11.20
C PHE A 26 -1.21 6.52 -11.57
N ILE A 27 -0.48 5.47 -11.16
CA ILE A 27 0.95 5.33 -11.40
C ILE A 27 1.30 3.95 -11.94
N LYS A 28 2.55 3.80 -12.38
CA LYS A 28 3.05 2.54 -12.96
C LYS A 28 4.39 2.16 -12.35
N ASN A 29 4.75 0.89 -12.51
CA ASN A 29 6.08 0.35 -12.23
C ASN A 29 6.47 0.53 -10.76
N VAL A 30 5.72 -0.13 -9.87
CA VAL A 30 5.93 -0.06 -8.42
C VAL A 30 6.23 -1.45 -7.88
N ILE A 31 7.26 -1.56 -7.05
CA ILE A 31 7.55 -2.76 -6.26
C ILE A 31 7.40 -2.43 -4.77
N VAL A 32 6.65 -3.24 -4.04
CA VAL A 32 6.57 -3.19 -2.57
C VAL A 32 7.05 -4.54 -2.04
N HIS A 33 8.17 -4.53 -1.32
CA HIS A 33 8.88 -5.75 -0.97
C HIS A 33 9.36 -5.79 0.48
N ASN A 34 9.19 -6.96 1.12
CA ASN A 34 9.73 -7.28 2.45
C ASN A 34 9.26 -6.33 3.58
N LEU A 35 7.95 -6.06 3.65
CA LEU A 35 7.35 -5.18 4.66
C LEU A 35 6.38 -5.94 5.58
N HIS A 36 6.28 -5.50 6.84
CA HIS A 36 5.23 -5.90 7.76
C HIS A 36 4.17 -4.79 7.87
N ILE A 37 2.95 -5.03 7.38
CA ILE A 37 1.88 -4.02 7.32
C ILE A 37 0.70 -4.52 8.17
N ARG A 38 0.36 -3.82 9.25
CA ARG A 38 -0.69 -4.31 10.15
C ARG A 38 -1.37 -3.23 10.96
N ASN A 39 -2.56 -3.51 11.46
CA ASN A 39 -3.33 -2.56 12.28
C ASN A 39 -3.53 -1.23 11.54
N ILE A 40 -3.80 -1.31 10.23
CA ILE A 40 -4.08 -0.14 9.41
C ILE A 40 -5.51 0.29 9.67
N VAL A 41 -5.71 1.59 9.80
CA VAL A 41 -6.98 2.21 10.15
C VAL A 41 -7.38 3.23 9.09
N SER A 42 -8.67 3.55 9.01
CA SER A 42 -9.13 4.71 8.25
C SER A 42 -8.45 5.98 8.79
N ALA A 43 -7.96 6.83 7.89
CA ALA A 43 -7.34 8.10 8.24
C ALA A 43 -7.99 9.23 7.46
N ASN A 44 -7.98 10.43 8.04
CA ASN A 44 -8.47 11.62 7.35
C ASN A 44 -7.62 11.90 6.11
N GLY A 45 -8.30 12.34 5.04
CA GLY A 45 -7.66 12.86 3.85
C GLY A 45 -7.17 14.30 4.03
N GLY A 46 -6.69 14.88 2.94
CA GLY A 46 -6.23 16.26 2.90
C GLY A 46 -5.18 16.48 1.81
N ASN A 47 -4.48 17.60 1.89
CA ASN A 47 -3.34 17.89 1.02
C ASN A 47 -2.12 17.12 1.52
N VAL A 48 -1.59 16.24 0.68
CA VAL A 48 -0.46 15.35 0.99
C VAL A 48 0.65 15.59 -0.02
N ILE A 49 1.88 15.72 0.47
CA ILE A 49 3.09 15.76 -0.36
C ILE A 49 3.32 14.34 -0.90
N ASP A 50 3.23 14.14 -2.21
CA ASP A 50 3.52 12.84 -2.84
C ASP A 50 4.70 12.88 -3.83
N ALA A 51 5.28 14.07 -4.06
CA ALA A 51 6.60 14.30 -4.64
C ALA A 51 7.30 15.47 -3.93
N VAL A 52 8.61 15.64 -4.16
CA VAL A 52 9.39 16.76 -3.57
C VAL A 52 8.79 18.13 -3.95
N ASP A 53 8.20 18.21 -5.13
CA ASP A 53 7.67 19.42 -5.76
C ASP A 53 6.15 19.37 -5.99
N HIS A 54 5.45 18.35 -5.48
CA HIS A 54 4.01 18.16 -5.71
C HIS A 54 3.24 17.85 -4.44
N ILE A 55 2.09 18.51 -4.31
CA ILE A 55 1.07 18.27 -3.28
C ILE A 55 -0.21 17.83 -3.99
N GLY A 56 -0.65 16.61 -3.69
CA GLY A 56 -1.92 16.06 -4.17
C GLY A 56 -2.98 16.06 -3.08
N PHE A 57 -4.22 16.34 -3.45
CA PHE A 57 -5.36 16.10 -2.56
C PHE A 57 -5.68 14.61 -2.50
N ARG A 58 -5.85 14.07 -1.30
CA ARG A 58 -6.27 12.69 -1.04
C ARG A 58 -7.57 12.70 -0.22
N THR A 59 -8.53 11.86 -0.61
CA THR A 59 -9.75 11.64 0.18
C THR A 59 -9.43 10.81 1.43
N ARG A 60 -10.41 10.68 2.33
CA ARG A 60 -10.32 9.78 3.47
C ARG A 60 -9.94 8.37 3.00
N SER A 61 -9.01 7.72 3.70
CA SER A 61 -8.74 6.30 3.49
C SER A 61 -9.79 5.45 4.19
N ASP A 62 -10.23 4.40 3.52
CA ASP A 62 -11.08 3.32 4.04
C ASP A 62 -10.37 2.50 5.12
N GLY A 63 -9.08 2.26 4.96
CA GLY A 63 -8.27 1.50 5.91
C GLY A 63 -7.64 0.25 5.32
N ASP A 64 -7.44 0.20 4.00
CA ASP A 64 -6.70 -0.88 3.37
C ASP A 64 -5.22 -0.85 3.70
N GLY A 65 -4.58 -2.01 3.77
CA GLY A 65 -3.12 -2.11 3.89
C GLY A 65 -2.38 -1.52 2.68
N ILE A 66 -2.76 -1.92 1.47
CA ILE A 66 -2.26 -1.37 0.20
C ILE A 66 -3.43 -1.20 -0.76
N SER A 67 -3.76 0.04 -1.14
CA SER A 67 -4.76 0.31 -2.19
C SER A 67 -4.07 0.59 -3.53
N ILE A 68 -4.45 -0.13 -4.57
CA ILE A 68 -4.00 -0.03 -5.96
C ILE A 68 -5.17 0.44 -6.82
N TYR A 69 -5.09 1.68 -7.31
CA TYR A 69 -6.17 2.38 -7.98
C TYR A 69 -5.69 2.90 -9.34
N GLY A 70 -6.34 2.52 -10.44
CA GLY A 70 -5.97 3.01 -11.78
C GLY A 70 -4.51 2.79 -12.16
N SER A 71 -3.86 1.74 -11.64
CA SER A 71 -2.41 1.58 -11.71
C SER A 71 -2.00 0.28 -12.41
N SER A 72 -0.80 0.24 -12.97
CA SER A 72 -0.32 -0.96 -13.68
C SER A 72 1.14 -1.29 -13.44
N ASN A 73 1.52 -2.54 -13.71
CA ASN A 73 2.87 -3.06 -13.48
C ASN A 73 3.28 -2.89 -12.00
N VAL A 74 2.48 -3.50 -11.13
CA VAL A 74 2.70 -3.46 -9.67
C VAL A 74 3.10 -4.84 -9.19
N TRP A 75 4.16 -4.92 -8.40
CA TRP A 75 4.60 -6.17 -7.78
C TRP A 75 4.63 -6.01 -6.26
N ILE A 76 3.73 -6.72 -5.59
CA ILE A 76 3.70 -6.82 -4.13
C ILE A 76 4.29 -8.18 -3.75
N ASP A 77 5.41 -8.19 -3.05
CA ASP A 77 6.20 -9.41 -2.84
C ASP A 77 6.75 -9.52 -1.42
N HIS A 78 6.75 -10.72 -0.83
CA HIS A 78 7.29 -10.95 0.52
C HIS A 78 6.73 -10.00 1.59
N VAL A 79 5.47 -9.57 1.46
CA VAL A 79 4.84 -8.78 2.52
C VAL A 79 4.17 -9.69 3.54
N SER A 80 4.20 -9.28 4.80
CA SER A 80 3.43 -9.90 5.88
C SER A 80 2.34 -8.94 6.32
N MET A 81 1.08 -9.30 6.12
CA MET A 81 -0.04 -8.38 6.37
C MET A 81 -1.14 -8.99 7.24
N SER A 82 -1.70 -8.17 8.13
CA SER A 82 -2.78 -8.59 9.04
C SER A 82 -3.54 -7.40 9.61
N ASN A 83 -4.80 -7.60 10.00
CA ASN A 83 -5.57 -6.65 10.81
C ASN A 83 -5.65 -5.23 10.21
N CYS A 84 -5.91 -5.11 8.91
CA CYS A 84 -6.35 -3.83 8.33
C CYS A 84 -7.87 -3.69 8.54
N VAL A 85 -8.38 -2.46 8.65
CA VAL A 85 -9.81 -2.22 8.94
C VAL A 85 -10.70 -2.67 7.79
N GLU A 86 -10.24 -2.49 6.56
CA GLU A 86 -10.93 -2.91 5.33
C GLU A 86 -10.08 -4.02 4.66
N GLY A 87 -9.50 -3.79 3.49
CA GLY A 87 -8.76 -4.76 2.73
C GLY A 87 -7.33 -4.92 3.22
N LEU A 88 -6.72 -6.10 3.00
CA LEU A 88 -5.26 -6.18 3.07
C LEU A 88 -4.65 -5.51 1.84
N ILE A 89 -5.12 -5.90 0.64
CA ILE A 89 -4.71 -5.31 -0.62
C ILE A 89 -5.96 -5.16 -1.50
N ASP A 90 -6.20 -3.94 -1.95
CA ASP A 90 -7.29 -3.60 -2.85
C ASP A 90 -6.74 -3.25 -4.23
N ALA A 91 -7.30 -3.85 -5.28
CA ALA A 91 -6.93 -3.60 -6.66
C ALA A 91 -8.18 -3.27 -7.47
N ILE A 92 -8.38 -1.98 -7.73
CA ILE A 92 -9.62 -1.44 -8.28
C ILE A 92 -9.37 -0.46 -9.42
N GLU A 93 -10.46 0.03 -10.02
CA GLU A 93 -10.48 1.04 -11.08
C GLU A 93 -9.56 0.70 -12.26
N GLY A 94 -9.80 -0.44 -12.93
CA GLY A 94 -9.04 -0.80 -14.13
C GLY A 94 -7.55 -1.09 -13.90
N SER A 95 -7.12 -1.24 -12.65
CA SER A 95 -5.75 -1.65 -12.35
C SER A 95 -5.45 -3.02 -12.96
N THR A 96 -4.24 -3.20 -13.49
CA THR A 96 -3.87 -4.39 -14.29
C THR A 96 -2.37 -4.69 -14.20
N ALA A 97 -1.95 -5.86 -14.68
CA ALA A 97 -0.56 -6.33 -14.60
C ALA A 97 -0.02 -6.23 -13.15
N ILE A 98 -0.80 -6.77 -12.21
CA ILE A 98 -0.44 -6.83 -10.79
C ILE A 98 0.00 -8.26 -10.49
N THR A 99 1.16 -8.39 -9.84
CA THR A 99 1.60 -9.66 -9.25
C THR A 99 1.62 -9.51 -7.73
N ILE A 100 0.99 -10.43 -7.03
CA ILE A 100 1.08 -10.57 -5.58
C ILE A 100 1.69 -11.95 -5.31
N SER A 101 2.90 -12.00 -4.74
CA SER A 101 3.65 -13.25 -4.58
C SER A 101 4.36 -13.34 -3.23
N ASN A 102 4.69 -14.57 -2.81
CA ASN A 102 5.48 -14.88 -1.61
C ASN A 102 5.03 -14.17 -0.32
N SER A 103 3.74 -13.82 -0.24
CA SER A 103 3.21 -12.98 0.83
C SER A 103 2.49 -13.82 1.86
N HIS A 104 2.53 -13.40 3.12
CA HIS A 104 1.86 -14.05 4.23
C HIS A 104 0.70 -13.16 4.72
N PHE A 105 -0.52 -13.61 4.45
CA PHE A 105 -1.75 -12.91 4.83
C PHE A 105 -2.48 -13.69 5.91
N THR A 106 -2.77 -13.04 7.03
CA THR A 106 -3.46 -13.67 8.15
C THR A 106 -4.46 -12.72 8.79
N VAL A 107 -5.52 -13.30 9.35
CA VAL A 107 -6.46 -12.59 10.22
C VAL A 107 -6.07 -12.95 11.65
N ILE A 108 -5.46 -12.02 12.40
CA ILE A 108 -5.21 -12.23 13.83
C ILE A 108 -6.35 -11.56 14.59
N MET A 109 -7.42 -12.32 14.81
CA MET A 109 -8.44 -11.95 15.80
C MET A 109 -7.73 -11.85 17.16
N ARG A 110 -7.71 -10.64 17.73
CA ARG A 110 -7.40 -10.44 19.14
C ARG A 110 -8.67 -10.54 19.96
#